data_AF-A0A0Q0VHU0-F1
#
_entry.id   AF-A0A0Q0VHU0-F1
#
_cell.length_a   1.000
_cell.length_b   1.000
_cell.length_c   1.000
_cell.angle_alpha   90.00
_cell.angle_beta   90.00
_cell.angle_gamma   90.00
#
_symmetry.space_group_name_H-M   'P 1'
#
loop_
_entity.id
_entity.type
_entity.pdbx_description
1 polymer ?
#
loop_
_entity_poly.entity_id
_entity_poly.type
_entity_poly.pdbx_seq_one_letter_code
_entity_poly.pdbx_strand_id
1 'polypeptide(L)'
;MVKPLMYVGLMGGNGLNYVSLVEVTLTKPDGSSEAQSMRQPFSMGENLEFSCSTDKNRIEIWATAPEVGRLKVYDEIVPFRSLNPS
;
A
#
# COMPACT_ATOMS: atom_id res chain seq x y z
N MET A 1 -13.32 18.70 -4.58
CA MET A 1 -13.77 17.28 -4.52
C MET A 1 -12.80 16.55 -3.62
N VAL A 2 -13.26 15.99 -2.50
CA VAL A 2 -12.38 15.27 -1.54
C VAL A 2 -12.11 13.89 -2.12
N LYS A 3 -10.84 13.53 -2.35
CA LYS A 3 -10.46 12.16 -2.72
C LYS A 3 -10.45 11.31 -1.44
N PRO A 4 -11.17 10.18 -1.39
CA PRO A 4 -11.12 9.32 -0.21
C PRO A 4 -9.71 8.73 -0.08
N LEU A 5 -9.31 8.49 1.17
CA LEU A 5 -7.99 7.98 1.52
C LEU A 5 -8.10 6.55 2.06
N MET A 6 -7.06 5.76 1.80
CA MET A 6 -6.84 4.45 2.40
C MET A 6 -5.49 4.43 3.10
N TYR A 7 -5.44 3.72 4.23
CA TYR A 7 -4.22 3.44 4.98
C TYR A 7 -3.89 1.95 4.89
N VAL A 8 -2.67 1.62 4.50
CA VAL A 8 -2.16 0.24 4.53
C VAL A 8 -0.89 0.20 5.37
N GLY A 9 -0.88 -0.65 6.39
CA GLY A 9 0.29 -0.86 7.23
C GLY A 9 1.36 -1.66 6.49
N LEU A 10 2.60 -1.17 6.50
CA LEU A 10 3.78 -1.96 6.13
C LEU A 10 4.05 -2.99 7.22
N MET A 11 3.29 -4.08 7.19
CA MET A 11 3.47 -5.17 8.14
C MET A 11 4.72 -5.95 7.77
N GLY A 12 5.70 -5.94 8.67
CA GLY A 12 6.92 -6.74 8.52
C GLY A 12 6.64 -8.23 8.62
N GLY A 13 7.56 -9.02 8.07
CA GLY A 13 7.57 -10.48 8.13
C GLY A 13 8.94 -11.01 7.73
N ASN A 14 9.28 -12.25 8.09
CA ASN A 14 10.54 -12.91 7.71
C ASN A 14 11.84 -12.14 8.11
N GLY A 15 11.83 -11.42 9.24
CA GLY A 15 13.01 -10.71 9.75
C GLY A 15 13.32 -9.37 9.06
N LEU A 16 12.42 -8.89 8.19
CA LEU A 16 12.53 -7.56 7.58
C LEU A 16 12.25 -6.47 8.62
N ASN A 17 13.25 -5.64 8.93
CA ASN A 17 13.13 -4.51 9.85
C ASN A 17 13.08 -3.16 9.14
N TYR A 18 13.74 -3.03 7.99
CA TYR A 18 13.82 -1.81 7.21
C TYR A 18 13.82 -2.13 5.70
N VAL A 19 13.22 -1.24 4.91
CA VAL A 19 13.21 -1.32 3.44
C VAL A 19 13.62 0.02 2.84
N SER A 20 14.33 -0.02 1.71
CA SER A 20 14.88 1.18 1.06
C SER A 20 13.96 1.77 -0.02
N LEU A 21 13.03 0.96 -0.51
CA LEU A 21 12.05 1.34 -1.51
C LEU A 21 10.75 0.59 -1.26
N VAL A 22 9.65 1.33 -1.30
CA VAL A 22 8.30 0.78 -1.38
C VAL A 22 7.66 1.25 -2.68
N GLU A 23 7.09 0.32 -3.41
CA GLU A 23 6.31 0.57 -4.62
C GLU A 23 4.90 0.05 -4.39
N VAL A 24 3.92 0.91 -4.62
CA VAL A 24 2.51 0.56 -4.46
C VAL A 24 1.78 0.79 -5.75
N THR A 25 0.97 -0.18 -6.14
CA THR A 25 0.01 -0.07 -7.23
C THR A 25 -1.39 -0.23 -6.67
N LEU A 26 -2.23 0.78 -6.88
CA LEU A 26 -3.65 0.73 -6.60
C LEU A 26 -4.41 0.57 -7.91
N THR A 27 -5.21 -0.48 -8.01
CA THR A 27 -6.06 -0.75 -9.17
C THR A 27 -7.53 -0.61 -8.76
N LYS A 28 -8.23 0.31 -9.42
CA LYS A 28 -9.65 0.60 -9.21
C LYS A 28 -10.53 -0.45 -9.92
N PRO A 29 -11.83 -0.54 -9.60
CA PRO A 29 -12.73 -1.52 -10.21
C PRO A 29 -12.89 -1.34 -11.73
N ASP A 30 -12.70 -0.12 -12.23
CA ASP A 30 -12.72 0.20 -13.67
C ASP A 30 -11.44 -0.24 -14.41
N GLY A 31 -10.48 -0.84 -13.69
CA GLY A 31 -9.20 -1.27 -14.22
C GLY A 31 -8.15 -0.18 -14.33
N SER A 32 -8.47 1.08 -14.01
CA SER A 32 -7.48 2.15 -13.94
C SER A 32 -6.55 1.95 -12.74
N SER A 33 -5.27 2.27 -12.92
CA SER A 33 -4.25 2.08 -11.89
C SER A 33 -3.48 3.35 -11.60
N GLU A 34 -3.17 3.56 -10.32
CA GLU A 34 -2.27 4.61 -9.85
C GLU A 34 -1.07 3.93 -9.16
N ALA A 35 0.14 4.37 -9.51
CA ALA A 35 1.37 3.83 -8.93
C ALA A 35 2.13 4.92 -8.18
N GLN A 36 2.67 4.56 -7.03
CA GLN A 36 3.49 5.43 -6.21
C GLN A 36 4.77 4.70 -5.80
N SER A 37 5.90 5.39 -5.88
CA SER A 37 7.18 4.90 -5.37
C SER A 37 7.69 5.82 -4.29
N MET A 38 8.19 5.24 -3.21
CA MET A 38 8.66 5.94 -2.05
C MET A 38 10.06 5.45 -1.71
N ARG A 39 11.05 6.36 -1.82
CA ARG A 39 12.48 6.08 -1.64
C ARG A 39 12.99 6.74 -0.37
N GLN A 40 12.76 6.09 0.76
CA GLN A 40 13.22 6.48 2.10
C GLN A 40 13.36 5.19 2.93
N PRO A 41 14.17 5.14 3.99
CA PRO A 41 14.11 4.02 4.92
C PRO A 41 12.74 4.02 5.60
N PHE A 42 11.91 3.04 5.27
CA PHE A 42 10.64 2.81 5.97
C PHE A 42 10.84 1.79 7.08
N SER A 43 10.28 2.09 8.25
CA SER A 43 10.23 1.14 9.36
C SER A 43 8.98 0.28 9.20
N MET A 44 9.10 -1.01 9.52
CA MET A 44 7.91 -1.87 9.59
C MET A 44 6.96 -1.35 10.68
N GLY A 45 5.66 -1.36 10.40
CA GLY A 45 4.61 -0.80 11.25
C GLY A 45 4.18 0.62 10.87
N GLU A 46 4.85 1.27 9.93
CA GLU A 46 4.38 2.55 9.36
C GLU A 46 3.17 2.34 8.46
N ASN A 47 2.25 3.31 8.48
CA ASN A 47 1.09 3.33 7.58
C ASN A 47 1.43 4.15 6.34
N LEU A 48 1.04 3.61 5.19
CA LEU A 48 1.11 4.31 3.91
C LEU A 48 -0.28 4.81 3.53
N GLU A 49 -0.34 6.04 3.04
CA GLU A 49 -1.58 6.73 2.65
C GLU A 49 -1.71 6.81 1.12
N PHE A 50 -2.90 6.48 0.61
CA PHE A 50 -3.20 6.52 -0.82
C PHE A 50 -4.59 7.08 -1.11
N SER A 51 -4.73 7.78 -2.25
CA SER A 51 -6.04 8.07 -2.82
C SER A 51 -6.70 6.79 -3.32
N CYS A 52 -7.97 6.57 -3.01
CA CYS A 52 -8.67 5.33 -3.37
C CYS A 52 -10.03 5.60 -4.04
N SER A 53 -10.73 4.53 -4.44
CA SER A 53 -12.16 4.58 -4.79
C SER A 53 -13.05 4.29 -3.58
N THR A 54 -14.33 4.68 -3.65
CA THR A 54 -15.35 4.42 -2.61
C THR A 54 -16.03 3.04 -2.69
N ASP A 55 -15.56 2.14 -3.55
CA ASP A 55 -16.10 0.78 -3.70
C ASP A 55 -15.10 -0.25 -3.16
N LYS A 56 -14.11 -0.63 -3.96
CA LYS A 56 -13.03 -1.54 -3.60
C LYS A 56 -11.81 -1.24 -4.47
N ASN A 57 -10.63 -1.55 -3.97
CA ASN A 57 -9.40 -1.35 -4.71
C ASN A 57 -8.53 -2.58 -4.52
N ARG A 58 -7.89 -3.08 -5.57
CA ARG A 58 -6.79 -4.03 -5.40
C ARG A 58 -5.54 -3.23 -5.07
N ILE A 59 -4.83 -3.63 -4.03
CA ILE A 59 -3.56 -3.00 -3.64
C ILE A 59 -2.47 -4.03 -3.70
N GLU A 60 -1.42 -3.68 -4.43
CA GLU A 60 -0.18 -4.43 -4.48
C GLU A 60 0.94 -3.58 -3.88
N ILE A 61 1.61 -4.09 -2.86
CA ILE A 61 2.79 -3.44 -2.26
C ILE A 61 4.00 -4.34 -2.49
N TRP A 62 5.02 -3.74 -3.09
CA TRP A 62 6.33 -4.32 -3.27
C TRP A 62 7.32 -3.55 -2.42
N ALA A 63 8.17 -4.28 -1.68
CA ALA A 63 9.23 -3.70 -0.90
C ALA A 63 10.58 -4.20 -1.40
N THR A 64 11.58 -3.33 -1.44
CA THR A 64 12.96 -3.72 -1.74
C THR A 64 13.81 -3.60 -0.48
N ALA A 65 14.41 -4.71 -0.06
CA ALA A 65 15.39 -4.74 1.01
C ALA A 65 16.81 -4.95 0.45
N PRO A 66 17.85 -4.36 1.05
CA PRO A 66 19.21 -4.40 0.49
C PRO A 66 19.78 -5.80 0.25
N GLU A 67 19.42 -6.80 1.07
CA GLU A 67 19.97 -8.17 0.97
C GLU A 67 18.99 -9.19 0.38
N VAL A 68 17.68 -8.95 0.55
CA VAL A 68 16.62 -9.87 0.08
C VAL A 68 16.18 -9.53 -1.35
N GLY A 69 16.45 -8.30 -1.80
CA GLY A 69 15.95 -7.79 -3.07
C GLY A 69 14.47 -7.41 -2.99
N ARG A 70 13.78 -7.51 -4.12
CA ARG A 70 12.39 -7.06 -4.27
C ARG A 70 11.42 -8.19 -3.93
N LEU A 71 10.50 -7.93 -3.01
CA LEU A 71 9.48 -8.88 -2.56
C LEU A 71 8.08 -8.25 -2.56
N LYS A 72 7.06 -9.06 -2.82
CA LYS A 72 5.66 -8.66 -2.68
C LYS A 72 5.25 -8.87 -1.23
N VAL A 73 4.85 -7.80 -0.55
CA VAL A 73 4.48 -7.82 0.87
C VAL A 73 2.97 -7.73 1.10
N TYR A 74 2.22 -7.21 0.13
CA TYR A 74 0.76 -7.11 0.20
C TYR A 74 0.15 -7.25 -1.20
N ASP A 75 -0.93 -8.02 -1.32
CA ASP A 75 -1.72 -8.17 -2.56
C ASP A 75 -3.15 -8.59 -2.19
N GLU A 76 -4.04 -7.61 -1.99
CA GLU A 76 -5.42 -7.87 -1.58
C GLU A 76 -6.40 -6.92 -2.27
N ILE A 77 -7.65 -7.39 -2.40
CA ILE A 77 -8.79 -6.54 -2.76
C ILE A 77 -9.39 -5.98 -1.46
N VAL A 78 -9.21 -4.68 -1.25
CA VAL A 78 -9.64 -3.99 -0.03
C VAL A 78 -10.93 -3.21 -0.32
N PRO A 79 -12.06 -3.54 0.34
CA PRO A 79 -13.28 -2.76 0.24
C PRO A 79 -13.10 -1.40 0.93
N PHE A 80 -13.71 -0.35 0.38
CA PHE A 80 -13.75 0.95 1.03
C PHE A 80 -14.53 0.84 2.35
N ARG A 81 -13.93 1.35 3.43
CA ARG A 81 -14.59 1.47 4.73
C ARG A 81 -14.55 2.93 5.17
N SER A 82 -15.72 3.55 5.26
CA SER A 82 -15.85 4.87 5.89
C SER A 82 -15.63 4.74 7.39
N LEU A 83 -14.79 5.58 7.98
CA LEU A 83 -14.62 5.67 9.44
C LEU A 83 -15.85 6.28 10.15
N ASN A 84 -16.83 6.79 9.39
CA ASN A 84 -18.15 7.17 9.90
C ASN A 84 -19.21 6.19 9.38
N PRO A 85 -19.76 5.31 10.24
CA PRO A 85 -21.04 4.67 9.94
C PRO A 85 -22.14 5.73 10.10
N SER A 86 -22.87 5.99 9.02
CA SER A 86 -24.17 6.66 9.09
C SER A 86 -25.19 5.78 9.80
#